data_AF-A0A968KHN2-F1
#
_entry.id   AF-A0A968KHN2-F1
#
_cell.length_a   1.000
_cell.length_b   1.000
_cell.length_c   1.000
_cell.angle_alpha   90.00
_cell.angle_beta   90.00
_cell.angle_gamma   90.00
#
_symmetry.space_group_name_H-M   'P 1'
#
loop_
_entity.id
_entity.type
_entity.pdbx_description
1 polymer ?
#
loop_
_entity_poly.entity_id
_entity_poly.type
_entity_poly.pdbx_seq_one_letter_code
_entity_poly.pdbx_strand_id
1 'polypeptide(L)'
;LSQALVEPVRETLEQSTSLLLIADGALEFLPWPALRLNEKPLVEQAAVTFLSSVLQLRLADSKKNLYNSRLLAVESSNVEEWGKPFVSTVTLTGDQATRDRFFSRWRFYGVVHLDSPARVNRLDPALSYLDVT
;
A
#
# COMPACT_ATOMS: atom_id res chain seq x y z
N LEU A 1 -17.65 -17.25 -1.21
CA LEU A 1 -17.00 -16.65 -0.02
C LEU A 1 -17.01 -15.12 -0.08
N SER A 2 -16.59 -14.48 -1.18
CA SER A 2 -16.59 -13.02 -1.33
C SER A 2 -17.96 -12.37 -1.12
N GLN A 3 -19.01 -12.89 -1.76
CA GLN A 3 -20.38 -12.35 -1.59
C GLN A 3 -20.86 -12.45 -0.14
N ALA A 4 -20.60 -13.57 0.54
CA ALA A 4 -21.01 -13.75 1.93
C ALA A 4 -20.34 -12.76 2.90
N LEU A 5 -19.16 -12.23 2.57
CA LEU A 5 -18.47 -11.20 3.36
C LEU A 5 -18.99 -9.79 3.06
N VAL A 6 -19.46 -9.55 1.83
CA VAL A 6 -19.90 -8.22 1.36
C VAL A 6 -21.39 -8.00 1.64
N GLU A 7 -22.23 -9.04 1.51
CA GLU A 7 -23.69 -8.96 1.64
C GLU A 7 -24.16 -8.23 2.91
N PRO A 8 -23.63 -8.54 4.11
CA PRO A 8 -24.13 -7.94 5.35
C PRO A 8 -23.92 -6.42 5.43
N VAL A 9 -22.98 -5.89 4.65
CA VAL A 9 -22.55 -4.49 4.69
C VAL A 9 -22.69 -3.80 3.32
N ARG A 10 -23.37 -4.45 2.37
CA ARG A 10 -23.48 -4.01 0.97
C ARG A 10 -23.95 -2.57 0.85
N GLU A 11 -25.08 -2.24 1.45
CA GLU A 11 -25.67 -0.90 1.37
C GLU A 11 -24.74 0.18 1.94
N THR A 12 -24.06 -0.13 3.05
CA THR A 12 -23.09 0.79 3.67
C THR A 12 -21.88 1.01 2.78
N LEU A 13 -21.38 -0.06 2.13
CA LEU A 13 -20.27 0.04 1.20
C LEU A 13 -20.62 0.86 -0.04
N GLU A 14 -21.84 0.71 -0.58
CA GLU A 14 -22.31 1.47 -1.74
C GLU A 14 -22.43 2.97 -1.47
N GLN A 15 -22.72 3.35 -0.23
CA GLN A 15 -22.86 4.76 0.18
C GLN A 15 -21.54 5.39 0.64
N SER A 16 -20.50 4.59 0.85
CA SER A 16 -19.24 5.05 1.44
C SER A 16 -18.24 5.49 0.37
N THR A 17 -17.69 6.69 0.52
CA THR A 17 -16.60 7.18 -0.36
C THR A 17 -15.23 6.64 0.03
N SER A 18 -15.09 6.14 1.27
CA SER A 18 -13.86 5.55 1.80
C SER A 18 -14.19 4.38 2.71
N LEU A 19 -13.30 3.40 2.75
CA LEU A 19 -13.46 2.19 3.53
C LEU A 19 -12.15 1.86 4.23
N LEU A 20 -12.20 1.75 5.56
CA LEU A 20 -11.07 1.26 6.36
C LEU A 20 -11.38 -0.17 6.82
N LEU A 21 -10.54 -1.11 6.39
CA LEU A 21 -10.68 -2.53 6.69
C LEU A 21 -9.66 -2.96 7.73
N ILE A 22 -10.16 -3.59 8.79
CA ILE A 22 -9.38 -4.27 9.82
C ILE A 22 -9.82 -5.73 9.76
N ALA A 23 -9.02 -6.55 9.07
CA ALA A 23 -9.24 -7.98 8.97
C ALA A 23 -8.39 -8.69 10.03
N ASP A 24 -8.92 -9.79 10.59
CA ASP A 24 -8.21 -10.58 11.60
C ASP A 24 -7.94 -12.00 11.08
N GLY A 25 -6.82 -12.59 11.50
CA GLY A 25 -6.40 -13.93 11.14
C GLY A 25 -6.33 -14.17 9.64
N ALA A 26 -6.97 -15.25 9.18
CA ALA A 26 -6.91 -15.67 7.76
C ALA A 26 -7.53 -14.65 6.79
N LEU A 27 -8.37 -13.74 7.28
CA LEU A 27 -9.02 -12.71 6.47
C LEU A 27 -8.04 -11.61 6.03
N GLU A 28 -6.90 -11.45 6.71
CA GLU A 28 -5.84 -10.51 6.31
C GLU A 28 -5.27 -10.82 4.92
N PHE A 29 -5.31 -12.09 4.52
CA PHE A 29 -4.76 -12.55 3.24
C PHE A 29 -5.74 -12.41 2.06
N LEU A 30 -6.97 -11.96 2.31
CA LEU A 30 -7.93 -11.76 1.23
C LEU A 30 -7.52 -10.57 0.37
N PRO A 31 -7.64 -10.67 -0.97
CA PRO A 31 -7.42 -9.56 -1.89
C PRO A 31 -8.63 -8.62 -1.87
N TRP A 32 -8.87 -7.98 -0.73
CA TRP A 32 -9.99 -7.07 -0.49
C TRP A 32 -10.20 -6.02 -1.59
N PRO A 33 -9.16 -5.35 -2.15
CA PRO A 33 -9.34 -4.39 -3.24
C PRO A 33 -10.03 -5.00 -4.48
N ALA A 34 -9.80 -6.29 -4.70
CA ALA A 34 -10.31 -7.04 -5.85
C ALA A 34 -11.67 -7.71 -5.59
N LEU A 35 -12.21 -7.64 -4.36
CA LEU A 35 -13.55 -8.15 -4.09
C LEU A 35 -14.57 -7.34 -4.88
N ARG A 36 -15.56 -8.03 -5.44
CA ARG A 36 -16.57 -7.42 -6.30
C ARG A 36 -17.79 -7.00 -5.50
N LEU A 37 -18.12 -5.72 -5.59
CA LEU A 37 -19.40 -5.12 -5.19
C LEU A 37 -20.09 -4.66 -6.48
N ASN A 38 -21.29 -5.15 -6.75
CA ASN A 38 -22.03 -4.87 -8.00
C ASN A 38 -21.18 -5.09 -9.26
N GLU A 39 -20.52 -6.24 -9.33
CA GLU A 39 -19.64 -6.67 -10.43
C GLU A 39 -18.34 -5.87 -10.61
N LYS A 40 -18.17 -4.74 -9.91
CA LYS A 40 -16.97 -3.92 -9.93
C LYS A 40 -16.06 -4.20 -8.73
N PRO A 41 -14.73 -4.15 -8.88
CA PRO A 41 -13.79 -4.20 -7.75
C PRO A 41 -14.08 -3.10 -6.72
N LEU A 42 -13.84 -3.37 -5.44
CA LEU A 42 -14.00 -2.38 -4.36
C LEU A 42 -13.09 -1.16 -4.55
N VAL A 43 -11.88 -1.37 -5.07
CA VAL A 43 -10.91 -0.28 -5.31
C VAL A 43 -11.38 0.74 -6.34
N GLU A 44 -12.33 0.37 -7.22
CA GLU A 44 -12.92 1.29 -8.20
C GLU A 44 -14.09 2.10 -7.64
N GLN A 45 -14.59 1.74 -6.45
CA GLN A 45 -15.81 2.30 -5.88
C GLN A 45 -15.54 3.16 -4.64
N ALA A 46 -14.54 2.81 -3.84
CA ALA A 46 -14.19 3.53 -2.63
C ALA A 46 -12.67 3.60 -2.43
N ALA A 47 -12.21 4.64 -1.73
CA ALA A 47 -10.84 4.69 -1.25
C ALA A 47 -10.65 3.65 -0.14
N VAL A 48 -10.04 2.50 -0.46
CA VAL A 48 -9.87 1.38 0.49
C VAL A 48 -8.52 1.46 1.19
N THR A 49 -8.53 1.37 2.52
CA THR A 49 -7.33 1.32 3.38
C THR A 49 -7.35 0.06 4.23
N PHE A 50 -6.19 -0.59 4.38
CA PHE A 50 -6.01 -1.82 5.16
C PHE A 50 -5.15 -1.57 6.38
N LEU A 51 -5.62 -2.04 7.53
CA LEU A 51 -4.83 -2.08 8.75
C LEU A 51 -4.89 -3.48 9.33
N SER A 52 -3.78 -3.95 9.88
CA SER A 52 -3.68 -5.28 10.50
C SER A 52 -4.29 -5.31 11.90
N SER A 53 -4.54 -4.15 12.54
CA SER A 53 -5.21 -4.12 13.85
C SER A 53 -5.76 -2.76 14.24
N VAL A 54 -6.67 -2.76 15.21
CA VAL A 54 -7.15 -1.53 15.88
C VAL A 54 -6.01 -0.79 16.61
N LEU A 55 -5.01 -1.51 17.13
CA LEU A 55 -3.85 -0.88 17.77
C LEU A 55 -3.02 -0.08 16.78
N GLN A 56 -2.86 -0.59 15.55
CA GLN A 56 -2.22 0.15 14.47
C GLN A 56 -3.00 1.42 14.14
N LEU A 57 -4.33 1.36 14.07
CA LEU A 57 -5.17 2.53 13.86
C LEU A 57 -4.96 3.59 14.95
N ARG A 58 -5.00 3.18 16.22
CA ARG A 58 -4.77 4.07 17.36
C ARG A 58 -3.38 4.70 17.33
N LEU A 59 -2.36 3.92 17.00
CA LEU A 59 -1.00 4.43 16.87
C LEU A 59 -0.91 5.44 15.74
N ALA A 60 -1.46 5.13 14.57
CA ALA A 60 -1.48 6.02 13.42
C ALA A 60 -2.18 7.36 13.73
N ASP A 61 -3.32 7.32 14.42
CA ASP A 61 -4.04 8.53 14.86
C ASP A 61 -3.21 9.35 15.87
N SER A 62 -2.54 8.67 16.82
CA SER A 62 -1.65 9.31 17.80
C SER A 62 -0.37 9.90 17.18
N LYS A 63 0.02 9.41 16.00
CA LYS A 63 1.26 9.77 15.30
C LYS A 63 1.00 10.56 14.02
N LYS A 64 -0.21 11.11 13.84
CA LYS A 64 -0.64 11.86 12.65
C LYS A 64 0.53 12.55 11.97
N ASN A 65 1.01 11.90 10.91
CA ASN A 65 2.19 12.37 10.22
C ASN A 65 1.73 13.47 9.26
N LEU A 66 2.14 14.71 9.54
CA LEU A 66 1.78 15.86 8.70
C LEU A 66 2.53 15.84 7.34
N TYR A 67 3.43 14.87 7.14
CA TYR A 67 4.28 14.76 5.96
C TYR A 67 3.77 13.77 4.90
N ASN A 68 2.47 13.42 4.88
CA ASN A 68 1.88 12.57 3.83
C ASN A 68 2.05 13.12 2.41
N SER A 69 2.50 14.37 2.28
CA SER A 69 2.85 15.04 1.03
C SER A 69 4.29 14.81 0.56
N ARG A 70 5.13 14.07 1.32
CA ARG A 70 6.53 13.79 0.96
C ARG A 70 6.75 12.31 0.68
N LEU A 71 7.32 12.02 -0.48
CA LEU A 71 7.61 10.69 -0.98
C LEU A 71 9.11 10.38 -0.95
N LEU A 72 9.48 9.26 -0.33
CA LEU A 72 10.78 8.62 -0.48
C LEU A 72 10.60 7.35 -1.31
N ALA A 73 11.14 7.32 -2.51
CA ALA A 73 11.20 6.15 -3.37
C ALA A 73 12.58 5.48 -3.26
N VAL A 74 12.63 4.16 -3.23
CA VAL A 74 13.88 3.38 -3.16
C VAL A 74 13.85 2.32 -4.25
N GLU A 75 14.88 2.33 -5.10
CA GLU A 75 15.02 1.47 -6.28
C GLU A 75 13.78 1.43 -7.19
N SER A 76 13.04 2.55 -7.22
CA SER A 76 11.77 2.61 -7.94
C SER A 76 11.92 3.29 -9.29
N SER A 77 11.26 2.71 -10.29
CA SER A 77 11.23 3.22 -11.66
C SER A 77 10.05 4.19 -11.89
N ASN A 78 10.19 5.08 -12.87
CA ASN A 78 9.15 6.03 -13.33
C ASN A 78 8.58 6.95 -12.24
N VAL A 79 9.34 7.19 -11.17
CA VAL A 79 8.93 8.03 -10.02
C VAL A 79 8.62 9.46 -10.47
N GLU A 80 9.23 9.92 -11.56
CA GLU A 80 9.01 11.25 -12.13
C GLU A 80 7.57 11.48 -12.58
N GLU A 81 6.84 10.43 -12.97
CA GLU A 81 5.46 10.54 -13.45
C GLU A 81 4.46 10.51 -12.30
N TRP A 82 4.51 9.45 -11.49
CA TRP A 82 3.55 9.24 -10.41
C TRP A 82 3.90 9.97 -9.11
N GLY A 83 5.13 10.47 -8.98
CA GLY A 83 5.60 11.26 -7.85
C GLY A 83 5.18 12.74 -7.89
N LYS A 84 4.65 13.24 -9.02
CA LYS A 84 4.23 14.65 -9.19
C LYS A 84 3.20 15.17 -8.18
N PRO A 85 2.23 14.37 -7.70
CA PRO A 85 1.27 14.85 -6.71
C PRO A 85 1.88 15.14 -5.33
N PHE A 86 3.10 14.68 -5.06
CA PHE A 86 3.79 14.93 -3.80
C PHE A 86 4.51 16.28 -3.83
N VAL A 87 4.48 16.99 -2.70
CA VAL A 87 5.16 18.27 -2.50
C VAL A 87 6.68 18.11 -2.60
N SER A 88 7.21 16.95 -2.22
CA SER A 88 8.62 16.62 -2.35
C SER A 88 8.78 15.14 -2.60
N THR A 89 9.61 14.80 -3.58
CA THR A 89 9.94 13.43 -3.95
C THR A 89 11.45 13.27 -3.96
N VAL A 90 11.95 12.25 -3.27
CA VAL A 90 13.36 11.84 -3.31
C VAL A 90 13.43 10.38 -3.69
N THR A 91 14.25 10.08 -4.68
CA THR A 91 14.53 8.71 -5.10
C THR A 91 15.95 8.33 -4.68
N LEU A 92 16.10 7.17 -4.04
CA LEU A 92 17.37 6.54 -3.78
C LEU A 92 17.54 5.39 -4.78
N THR A 93 18.55 5.45 -5.64
CA THR A 93 18.85 4.44 -6.66
C THR A 93 20.32 4.04 -6.62
N GLY A 94 20.63 2.79 -6.96
CA GLY A 94 21.99 2.26 -7.06
C GLY A 94 22.82 2.57 -5.81
N ASP A 95 23.98 3.21 -6.00
CA ASP A 95 24.90 3.56 -4.89
C ASP A 95 24.30 4.52 -3.84
N GLN A 96 23.15 5.14 -4.10
CA GLN A 96 22.42 5.96 -3.11
C GLN A 96 21.40 5.17 -2.29
N ALA A 97 20.97 3.98 -2.76
CA ALA A 97 19.99 3.13 -2.09
C ALA A 97 20.58 2.31 -0.93
N THR A 98 21.49 2.92 -0.16
CA THR A 98 22.12 2.25 0.97
C THR A 98 21.24 2.27 2.21
N ARG A 99 21.45 1.28 3.06
CA ARG A 99 20.81 1.16 4.37
C ARG A 99 20.93 2.46 5.19
N ASP A 100 22.11 3.07 5.23
CA ASP A 100 22.37 4.27 6.02
C ASP A 100 21.66 5.51 5.46
N ARG A 101 21.63 5.64 4.12
CA ARG A 101 20.88 6.71 3.44
C ARG A 101 19.38 6.56 3.69
N PHE A 102 18.85 5.35 3.68
CA PHE A 102 17.46 5.09 4.02
C PHE A 102 17.16 5.49 5.48
N PHE A 103 17.93 4.96 6.46
CA PHE A 103 17.69 5.20 7.89
C PHE A 103 17.82 6.66 8.33
N SER A 104 18.66 7.43 7.63
CA SER A 104 18.82 8.86 7.86
C SER A 104 17.68 9.70 7.26
N ARG A 105 16.92 9.18 6.29
CA ARG A 105 15.91 9.94 5.54
C ARG A 105 14.46 9.56 5.86
N TRP A 106 14.11 8.28 5.97
CA TRP A 106 12.72 7.80 5.96
C TRP A 106 11.80 8.51 6.95
N ARG A 107 12.31 8.86 8.14
CA ARG A 107 11.57 9.55 9.21
C ARG A 107 11.00 10.92 8.81
N PHE A 108 11.53 11.53 7.75
CA PHE A 108 11.12 12.85 7.23
C PHE A 108 10.08 12.77 6.10
N TYR A 109 9.63 11.56 5.76
CA TYR A 109 8.69 11.29 4.67
C TYR A 109 7.45 10.61 5.24
N GLY A 110 6.27 11.00 4.74
CA GLY A 110 5.00 10.35 5.10
C GLY A 110 4.67 9.17 4.19
N VAL A 111 5.26 9.10 3.00
CA VAL A 111 5.11 7.97 2.07
C VAL A 111 6.49 7.43 1.72
N VAL A 112 6.65 6.11 1.87
CA VAL A 112 7.86 5.39 1.50
C VAL A 112 7.48 4.30 0.51
N HIS A 113 8.01 4.38 -0.71
CA HIS A 113 7.85 3.36 -1.73
C HIS A 113 9.16 2.58 -1.87
N LEU A 114 9.11 1.27 -1.66
CA LEU A 114 10.25 0.37 -1.80
C LEU A 114 9.95 -0.55 -2.98
N ASP A 115 10.65 -0.38 -4.09
CA ASP A 115 10.60 -1.37 -5.15
C ASP A 115 11.52 -2.53 -4.80
N SER A 116 11.07 -3.74 -5.12
CA SER A 116 11.85 -4.94 -4.90
C SER A 116 12.57 -5.30 -6.20
N PRO A 117 13.92 -5.39 -6.20
CA PRO A 117 14.63 -6.00 -7.31
C PRO A 117 14.28 -7.50 -7.43
N ALA A 118 13.78 -8.12 -6.36
CA ALA A 118 13.29 -9.49 -6.38
C ALA A 118 11.81 -9.55 -6.75
N ARG A 119 11.49 -10.19 -7.86
CA ARG A 119 10.12 -10.58 -8.21
C ARG A 119 9.93 -12.03 -7.81
N VAL A 120 9.12 -12.25 -6.77
CA VAL A 120 8.78 -13.60 -6.30
C VAL A 120 7.42 -13.99 -6.84
N ASN A 121 7.38 -15.01 -7.68
CA ASN A 121 6.13 -15.59 -8.14
C ASN A 121 5.67 -16.65 -7.13
N ARG A 122 4.56 -16.35 -6.44
CA ARG A 122 4.01 -17.22 -5.39
C ARG A 122 3.33 -18.48 -5.92
N LEU A 123 2.90 -18.48 -7.19
CA LEU A 123 2.25 -19.62 -7.82
C LEU A 123 3.27 -20.57 -8.45
N ASP A 124 4.39 -20.02 -8.95
CA ASP A 124 5.49 -20.79 -9.50
C ASP A 124 6.84 -20.18 -9.07
N PRO A 125 7.48 -20.73 -8.02
CA PRO A 125 8.76 -20.23 -7.53
C PRO A 125 9.87 -20.20 -8.59
N ALA A 126 9.82 -21.09 -9.60
CA ALA A 126 10.84 -21.15 -10.65
C ALA A 126 10.80 -19.93 -11.60
N LEU A 127 9.67 -19.21 -11.64
CA LEU A 127 9.50 -17.96 -12.38
C LEU A 127 9.90 -16.73 -11.55
N SER A 128 10.45 -16.92 -10.36
CA SER A 128 10.99 -15.83 -9.56
C SER A 128 12.34 -15.39 -10.12
N TYR A 129 12.58 -14.09 -10.19
CA TYR A 129 13.82 -13.55 -10.70
C TYR A 129 14.27 -12.33 -9.91
N LEU A 130 15.56 -12.02 -10.04
CA LEU A 130 16.16 -10.77 -9.56
C LEU A 130 16.38 -9.89 -10.78
N ASP A 131 15.86 -8.67 -10.74
CA ASP A 131 16.31 -7.59 -11.61
C ASP A 131 17.72 -7.20 -11.16
N VAL A 132 18.71 -7.56 -11.98
CA VAL A 132 20.11 -7.20 -11.78
C VAL A 132 20.42 -6.10 -12.79
N THR A 133 19.97 -4.88 -12.50
CA THR A 133 20.35 -3.66 -13.23
C THR A 133 21.65 -3.08 -12.70
#